data_AF-A0A0R3TKG6-F1
#
_entry.id   AF-A0A0R3TKG6-F1
#
_cell.length_a   1.000
_cell.length_b   1.000
_cell.length_c   1.000
_cell.angle_alpha   90.00
_cell.angle_beta   90.00
_cell.angle_gamma   90.00
#
_symmetry.space_group_name_H-M   'P 1'
#
loop_
_entity.id
_entity.type
_entity.pdbx_description
1 polymer ?
#
loop_
_entity_poly.entity_id
_entity_poly.type
_entity_poly.pdbx_seq_one_letter_code
_entity_poly.pdbx_strand_id
1 'polypeptide(L)'
;MKSTTGYKWLRKCVRGSAIRLLSYQYIPGRTFIALSMLLSLASFGIYVSEASQWPNEIEKCGHKGRRHRLLDFLFNLFFLLHFLIRWAASDNKLIFWVDPFSLLDYCTVPPCLLAFALKRTWMGLRFMRIFRLFNLAEVLHNLNIIKSASALRLCQLSSFFLAIWLAGAGMIYLLENTGDPFASPPYGNAHRLTYLECLYFAIVTMSTVGYGDITPQTTLGRFFTSVFILCALAAFAYCIPEIVEMFLNTSKYNGKYLSRPGKRHVVVCGDVTTESVKHFLDDFLHPDRRRTDVEVVFMNRSKPDLRLKSLLRRHFSRVKYLEVCVIL
;
A
#
# COMPACT_ATOMS: atom_id res chain seq x y z
N MET A 1 45.17 17.74 -21.69
CA MET A 1 44.17 18.62 -21.05
C MET A 1 42.79 18.67 -21.74
N LYS A 2 42.59 18.11 -22.96
CA LYS A 2 41.29 18.10 -23.67
C LYS A 2 40.32 16.94 -23.30
N SER A 3 40.78 15.85 -22.70
CA SER A 3 39.92 14.67 -22.42
C SER A 3 39.00 14.84 -21.20
N THR A 4 39.37 15.66 -20.23
CA THR A 4 38.60 15.87 -18.99
C THR A 4 37.33 16.69 -19.21
N THR A 5 37.31 17.56 -20.22
CA THR A 5 36.13 18.39 -20.57
C THR A 5 35.04 17.57 -21.26
N GLY A 6 35.42 16.67 -22.19
CA GLY A 6 34.48 15.79 -22.90
C GLY A 6 33.79 14.79 -21.97
N TYR A 7 34.55 14.18 -21.05
CA TYR A 7 33.99 13.26 -20.05
C TYR A 7 32.99 13.96 -19.11
N LYS A 8 33.30 15.18 -18.65
CA LYS A 8 32.39 15.98 -17.80
C LYS A 8 31.11 16.37 -18.54
N TRP A 9 31.20 16.72 -19.82
CA TRP A 9 30.03 17.05 -20.65
C TRP A 9 29.13 15.84 -20.89
N LEU A 10 29.71 14.71 -21.30
CA LEU A 10 28.98 13.46 -21.50
C LEU A 10 28.26 13.02 -20.22
N ARG A 11 28.93 13.09 -19.07
CA ARG A 11 28.33 12.75 -17.77
C ARG A 11 27.16 13.67 -17.41
N LYS A 12 27.24 14.97 -17.72
CA LYS A 12 26.12 15.91 -17.54
C LYS A 12 24.94 15.58 -18.45
N CYS A 13 25.19 15.29 -19.73
CA CYS A 13 24.14 14.90 -20.68
C CYS A 13 23.44 13.59 -20.28
N VAL A 14 24.21 12.56 -19.90
CA VAL A 14 23.67 11.27 -19.43
C VAL A 14 22.83 11.47 -18.17
N ARG A 15 23.32 12.24 -17.19
CA ARG A 15 22.56 12.56 -15.97
C ARG A 15 21.26 13.31 -16.28
N GLY A 16 21.31 14.31 -17.16
CA GLY A 16 20.11 15.06 -17.57
C GLY A 16 19.06 14.18 -18.26
N SER A 17 19.48 13.25 -19.11
CA SER A 17 18.57 12.26 -19.73
C SER A 17 18.02 11.27 -18.72
N ALA A 18 18.82 10.79 -17.76
CA ALA A 18 18.38 9.90 -16.69
C ALA A 18 17.33 10.57 -15.78
N ILE A 19 17.54 11.83 -15.40
CA ILE A 19 16.58 12.61 -14.61
C ILE A 19 15.26 12.79 -15.35
N ARG A 20 15.29 13.06 -16.67
CA ARG A 20 14.06 13.16 -17.48
C ARG A 20 13.28 11.84 -17.52
N LEU A 21 13.98 10.72 -17.54
CA LEU A 21 13.36 9.39 -17.55
C LEU A 21 12.80 8.97 -16.17
N LEU A 22 13.34 9.53 -15.08
CA LEU A 22 12.85 9.32 -13.71
C LEU A 22 11.83 10.37 -13.25
N SER A 23 11.55 11.38 -14.07
CA SER A 23 10.61 12.43 -13.75
C SER A 23 9.21 12.12 -14.28
N TYR A 24 8.20 12.30 -13.42
CA TYR A 24 6.78 12.23 -13.80
C TYR A 24 6.32 13.40 -14.68
N GLN A 25 7.17 14.40 -14.94
CA GLN A 25 6.83 15.51 -15.83
C GLN A 25 6.72 15.08 -17.29
N TYR A 26 7.52 14.10 -17.71
CA TYR A 26 7.59 13.66 -19.10
C TYR A 26 6.82 12.36 -19.30
N ILE A 27 6.09 12.27 -20.42
CA ILE A 27 5.39 11.04 -20.85
C ILE A 27 6.30 9.81 -20.84
N PRO A 28 7.52 9.82 -21.42
CA PRO A 28 8.42 8.65 -21.36
C PRO A 28 8.84 8.26 -19.94
N GLY A 29 8.91 9.22 -19.01
CA GLY A 29 9.22 8.92 -17.61
C GLY A 29 8.04 8.27 -16.89
N ARG A 30 6.82 8.77 -17.11
CA ARG A 30 5.59 8.16 -16.59
C ARG A 30 5.43 6.72 -17.03
N THR A 31 5.61 6.44 -18.32
CA THR A 31 5.51 5.08 -18.85
C THR A 31 6.60 4.19 -18.29
N PHE A 32 7.84 4.68 -18.19
CA PHE A 32 8.96 3.92 -17.62
C PHE A 32 8.73 3.52 -16.16
N ILE A 33 8.27 4.45 -15.32
CA ILE A 33 8.00 4.19 -13.90
C ILE A 33 6.78 3.27 -13.72
N ALA A 34 5.70 3.52 -14.47
CA ALA A 34 4.52 2.65 -14.46
C ALA A 34 4.87 1.22 -14.88
N LEU A 35 5.67 1.08 -15.94
CA LEU A 35 6.19 -0.19 -16.42
C LEU A 35 7.04 -0.88 -15.34
N SER A 36 7.93 -0.15 -14.67
CA SER A 36 8.72 -0.67 -13.55
C SER A 36 7.86 -1.26 -12.43
N MET A 37 6.76 -0.59 -12.07
CA MET A 37 5.80 -1.11 -11.10
C MET A 37 5.08 -2.37 -11.59
N LEU A 38 4.56 -2.37 -12.82
CA LEU A 38 3.89 -3.52 -13.40
C LEU A 38 4.80 -4.75 -13.49
N LEU A 39 6.06 -4.56 -13.93
CA LEU A 39 7.04 -5.64 -13.94
C LEU A 39 7.37 -6.13 -12.53
N SER A 40 7.41 -5.25 -11.52
CA SER A 40 7.69 -5.67 -10.14
C SER A 40 6.60 -6.58 -9.60
N LEU A 41 5.33 -6.25 -9.85
CA LEU A 41 4.18 -7.07 -9.50
C LEU A 41 4.16 -8.39 -10.27
N ALA A 42 4.41 -8.36 -11.58
CA ALA A 42 4.50 -9.57 -12.41
C ALA A 42 5.65 -10.48 -11.95
N SER A 43 6.80 -9.91 -11.61
CA SER A 43 7.97 -10.63 -11.11
C SER A 43 7.69 -11.30 -9.75
N PHE A 44 6.99 -10.60 -8.84
CA PHE A 44 6.53 -11.21 -7.60
C PHE A 44 5.48 -12.31 -7.84
N GLY A 45 4.56 -12.11 -8.80
CA GLY A 45 3.61 -13.14 -9.21
C GLY A 45 4.30 -14.41 -9.73
N ILE A 46 5.40 -14.27 -10.48
CA ILE A 46 6.24 -15.40 -10.89
C ILE A 46 6.85 -16.09 -9.66
N TYR A 47 7.36 -15.34 -8.68
CA TYR A 47 7.87 -15.90 -7.42
C TYR A 47 6.80 -16.72 -6.69
N VAL A 48 5.59 -16.17 -6.50
CA VAL A 48 4.49 -16.90 -5.85
C VAL A 48 4.09 -18.14 -6.65
N SER A 49 3.99 -18.03 -7.97
CA SER A 49 3.68 -19.17 -8.84
C SER A 49 4.74 -20.27 -8.73
N GLU A 50 6.01 -19.89 -8.71
CA GLU A 50 7.13 -20.82 -8.58
C GLU A 50 7.18 -21.48 -7.19
N ALA A 51 6.90 -20.72 -6.13
CA ALA A 51 6.84 -21.22 -4.76
C ALA A 51 5.66 -22.19 -4.53
N SER A 52 4.52 -21.96 -5.20
CA SER A 52 3.36 -22.84 -5.12
C SER A 52 3.50 -24.11 -5.95
N GLN A 53 4.10 -24.04 -7.14
CA GLN A 53 4.28 -25.21 -8.01
C GLN A 53 5.36 -26.17 -7.50
N TRP A 54 6.39 -25.66 -6.83
CA TRP A 54 7.51 -26.46 -6.32
C TRP A 54 7.85 -26.08 -4.87
N PRO A 55 7.01 -26.45 -3.90
CA PRO A 55 7.22 -26.05 -2.50
C PRO A 55 8.47 -26.67 -1.88
N ASN A 56 8.92 -27.83 -2.37
CA ASN A 56 9.97 -28.64 -1.74
C ASN A 56 11.40 -28.38 -2.27
N GLU A 57 11.57 -27.54 -3.28
CA GLU A 57 12.86 -27.31 -3.95
C GLU A 57 13.19 -25.80 -3.99
N ILE A 58 14.00 -25.32 -3.04
CA ILE A 58 14.47 -23.91 -3.00
C ILE A 58 15.51 -23.64 -4.09
N GLU A 59 16.38 -24.61 -4.36
CA GLU A 59 17.35 -24.59 -5.45
C GLU A 59 17.00 -25.68 -6.46
N LYS A 60 16.84 -25.29 -7.73
CA LYS A 60 16.57 -26.23 -8.83
C LYS A 60 17.71 -26.19 -9.83
N CYS A 61 18.11 -27.38 -10.26
CA CYS A 61 19.09 -27.59 -11.33
C CYS A 61 18.37 -28.07 -12.61
N GLY A 62 18.83 -27.62 -13.79
CA GLY A 62 18.40 -28.19 -15.08
C GLY A 62 17.25 -27.46 -15.79
N HIS A 63 16.38 -28.20 -16.49
CA HIS A 63 15.36 -27.68 -17.44
C HIS A 63 13.97 -27.39 -16.84
N LYS A 64 13.70 -27.79 -15.58
CA LYS A 64 12.43 -27.50 -14.90
C LYS A 64 12.22 -25.98 -14.84
N GLY A 65 11.04 -25.50 -15.25
CA GLY A 65 10.67 -24.08 -15.17
C GLY A 65 11.38 -23.14 -16.14
N ARG A 66 11.86 -23.61 -17.30
CA ARG A 66 12.60 -22.79 -18.29
C ARG A 66 11.89 -21.48 -18.68
N ARG A 67 10.56 -21.50 -18.83
CA ARG A 67 9.75 -20.29 -19.13
C ARG A 67 9.81 -19.27 -17.99
N HIS A 68 9.57 -19.70 -16.75
CA HIS A 68 9.66 -18.83 -15.56
C HIS A 68 11.05 -18.23 -15.40
N ARG A 69 12.11 -19.04 -15.60
CA ARG A 69 13.50 -18.57 -15.55
C ARG A 69 13.82 -17.52 -16.62
N LEU A 70 13.37 -17.72 -17.86
CA LEU A 70 13.59 -16.76 -18.94
C LEU A 70 12.86 -15.44 -18.65
N LEU A 71 11.60 -15.51 -18.22
CA LEU A 71 10.83 -14.31 -17.85
C LEU A 71 11.45 -13.57 -16.66
N ASP A 72 11.86 -14.28 -15.61
CA ASP A 72 12.55 -13.67 -14.46
C ASP A 72 13.86 -13.00 -14.89
N PHE A 73 14.64 -13.62 -15.77
CA PHE A 73 15.86 -13.02 -16.32
C PHE A 73 15.57 -11.71 -17.09
N LEU A 74 14.56 -11.71 -17.97
CA LEU A 74 14.16 -10.52 -18.73
C LEU A 74 13.72 -9.37 -17.80
N PHE A 75 12.95 -9.68 -16.76
CA PHE A 75 12.54 -8.69 -15.77
C PHE A 75 13.72 -8.14 -14.97
N ASN A 76 14.68 -9.00 -14.59
CA ASN A 76 15.89 -8.55 -13.89
C ASN A 76 16.81 -7.70 -14.78
N LEU A 77 16.84 -7.92 -16.10
CA LEU A 77 17.56 -7.04 -17.02
C LEU A 77 16.93 -5.63 -17.02
N PHE A 78 15.59 -5.55 -17.03
CA PHE A 78 14.89 -4.28 -16.89
C PHE A 78 15.17 -3.61 -15.53
N PHE A 79 15.19 -4.36 -14.43
CA PHE A 79 15.50 -3.81 -13.11
C PHE A 79 16.96 -3.37 -12.97
N LEU A 80 17.89 -4.08 -13.62
CA LEU A 80 19.28 -3.64 -13.71
C LEU A 80 19.37 -2.30 -14.47
N LEU A 81 18.66 -2.17 -15.60
CA LEU A 81 18.60 -0.91 -16.33
C LEU A 81 18.02 0.21 -15.47
N HIS A 82 16.91 -0.05 -14.78
CA HIS A 82 16.27 0.89 -13.86
C HIS A 82 17.22 1.31 -12.73
N PHE A 83 17.95 0.36 -12.13
CA PHE A 83 18.98 0.62 -11.13
C PHE A 83 20.10 1.51 -11.69
N LEU A 84 20.64 1.20 -12.88
CA LEU A 84 21.71 1.97 -13.52
C LEU A 84 21.27 3.41 -13.85
N ILE A 85 20.01 3.60 -14.26
CA ILE A 85 19.44 4.93 -14.52
C ILE A 85 19.34 5.74 -13.23
N ARG A 86 18.83 5.13 -12.14
CA ARG A 86 18.79 5.77 -10.81
C ARG A 86 20.19 6.11 -10.30
N TRP A 87 21.12 5.17 -10.46
CA TRP A 87 22.52 5.42 -10.14
C TRP A 87 23.08 6.58 -10.96
N ALA A 88 22.85 6.63 -12.28
CA ALA A 88 23.33 7.73 -13.13
C ALA A 88 22.73 9.09 -12.74
N ALA A 89 21.46 9.13 -12.35
CA ALA A 89 20.74 10.34 -11.94
C ALA A 89 21.20 10.90 -10.59
N SER A 90 21.63 10.05 -9.64
CA SER A 90 21.98 10.46 -8.28
C SER A 90 23.11 11.49 -8.19
N ASP A 91 22.95 12.46 -7.29
CA ASP A 91 23.92 13.54 -7.06
C ASP A 91 25.09 13.04 -6.21
N ASN A 92 24.77 12.43 -5.07
CA ASN A 92 25.72 11.86 -4.12
C ASN A 92 25.74 10.33 -4.25
N LYS A 93 26.81 9.80 -4.86
CA LYS A 93 26.92 8.35 -5.10
C LYS A 93 26.97 7.54 -3.81
N LEU A 94 27.57 8.07 -2.73
CA LEU A 94 27.68 7.36 -1.45
C LEU A 94 26.33 7.16 -0.76
N ILE A 95 25.50 8.20 -0.73
CA ILE A 95 24.14 8.13 -0.15
C ILE A 95 23.28 7.14 -0.94
N PHE A 96 23.45 7.11 -2.26
CA PHE A 96 22.75 6.17 -3.13
C PHE A 96 23.03 4.70 -2.79
N TRP A 97 24.21 4.35 -2.26
CA TRP A 97 24.51 2.96 -1.87
C TRP A 97 23.72 2.49 -0.64
N VAL A 98 23.30 3.41 0.24
CA VAL A 98 22.59 3.10 1.50
C VAL A 98 21.07 3.33 1.36
N ASP A 99 20.61 3.81 0.20
CA ASP A 99 19.19 3.99 -0.10
C ASP A 99 18.43 2.64 -0.03
N PRO A 100 17.32 2.51 0.72
CA PRO A 100 16.61 1.24 0.91
C PRO A 100 16.16 0.57 -0.39
N PHE A 101 15.75 1.35 -1.39
CA PHE A 101 15.33 0.81 -2.69
C PHE A 101 16.53 0.39 -3.56
N SER A 102 17.71 0.93 -3.29
CA SER A 102 18.96 0.52 -3.92
C SER A 102 19.49 -0.77 -3.27
N LEU A 103 19.41 -0.87 -1.93
CA LEU A 103 19.67 -2.11 -1.18
C LEU A 103 18.78 -3.26 -1.65
N LEU A 104 17.49 -3.01 -1.85
CA LEU A 104 16.56 -3.99 -2.41
C LEU A 104 17.01 -4.52 -3.78
N ASP A 105 17.49 -3.63 -4.66
CA ASP A 105 17.98 -4.03 -5.98
C ASP A 105 19.27 -4.87 -5.86
N TYR A 106 20.16 -4.54 -4.92
CA TYR A 106 21.36 -5.35 -4.64
C TYR A 106 21.03 -6.75 -4.12
N CYS A 107 20.00 -6.89 -3.30
CA CYS A 107 19.58 -8.18 -2.77
C CYS A 107 18.84 -9.05 -3.80
N THR A 108 18.21 -8.44 -4.81
CA THR A 108 17.28 -9.16 -5.70
C THR A 108 17.76 -9.33 -7.15
N VAL A 109 18.59 -8.43 -7.68
CA VAL A 109 19.02 -8.44 -9.08
C VAL A 109 20.29 -9.29 -9.30
N PRO A 110 21.43 -9.05 -8.62
CA PRO A 110 22.64 -9.84 -8.82
C PRO A 110 22.47 -11.35 -8.60
N PRO A 111 21.79 -11.84 -7.53
CA PRO A 111 21.59 -13.27 -7.35
C PRO A 111 20.81 -13.92 -8.50
N CYS A 112 19.84 -13.23 -9.09
CA CYS A 112 19.08 -13.74 -10.23
C CYS A 112 19.91 -13.79 -11.52
N LEU A 113 20.73 -12.78 -11.77
CA LEU A 113 21.64 -12.76 -12.93
C LEU A 113 22.69 -13.88 -12.82
N LEU A 114 23.26 -14.06 -11.62
CA LEU A 114 24.22 -15.12 -11.34
C LEU A 114 23.58 -16.51 -11.44
N ALA A 115 22.38 -16.70 -10.89
CA ALA A 115 21.64 -17.96 -10.99
C ALA A 115 21.43 -18.36 -12.46
N PHE A 116 21.04 -17.40 -13.32
CA PHE A 116 20.91 -17.63 -14.75
C PHE A 116 22.24 -18.06 -15.40
N ALA A 117 23.34 -17.38 -15.09
CA ALA A 117 24.68 -17.71 -15.60
C ALA A 117 25.14 -19.12 -15.17
N LEU A 118 24.81 -19.52 -13.94
CA LEU A 118 25.12 -20.85 -13.39
C LEU A 118 24.13 -21.95 -13.83
N LYS A 119 23.12 -21.61 -14.66
CA LYS A 119 22.02 -22.51 -15.07
C LYS A 119 21.25 -23.12 -13.89
N ARG A 120 21.24 -22.44 -12.73
CA ARG A 120 20.49 -22.82 -11.53
C ARG A 120 19.37 -21.82 -11.25
N THR A 121 18.37 -22.19 -10.47
CA THR A 121 17.35 -21.25 -9.96
C THR A 121 17.36 -21.30 -8.46
N TRP A 122 17.57 -20.15 -7.83
CA TRP A 122 17.52 -19.98 -6.38
C TRP A 122 16.37 -19.04 -6.01
N MET A 123 15.43 -19.51 -5.20
CA MET A 123 14.26 -18.73 -4.77
C MET A 123 14.66 -17.57 -3.86
N GLY A 124 15.61 -17.78 -2.95
CA GLY A 124 16.32 -16.77 -2.16
C GLY A 124 15.50 -15.56 -1.70
N LEU A 125 16.09 -14.37 -1.82
CA LEU A 125 15.51 -13.09 -1.39
C LEU A 125 14.54 -12.47 -2.42
N ARG A 126 14.03 -13.25 -3.39
CA ARG A 126 13.15 -12.71 -4.45
C ARG A 126 11.85 -12.12 -3.91
N PHE A 127 11.36 -12.59 -2.76
CA PHE A 127 10.19 -12.02 -2.10
C PHE A 127 10.37 -10.56 -1.72
N MET A 128 11.60 -10.08 -1.47
CA MET A 128 11.88 -8.68 -1.10
C MET A 128 11.42 -7.68 -2.18
N ARG A 129 11.24 -8.13 -3.44
CA ARG A 129 10.67 -7.30 -4.51
C ARG A 129 9.31 -6.71 -4.16
N ILE A 130 8.56 -7.34 -3.25
CA ILE A 130 7.26 -6.85 -2.82
C ILE A 130 7.34 -5.51 -2.09
N PHE A 131 8.47 -5.17 -1.46
CA PHE A 131 8.67 -3.85 -0.82
C PHE A 131 8.63 -2.69 -1.82
N ARG A 132 8.73 -2.95 -3.13
CA ARG A 132 8.49 -1.92 -4.15
C ARG A 132 7.05 -1.40 -4.13
N LEU A 133 6.10 -2.15 -3.59
CA LEU A 133 4.72 -1.69 -3.37
C LEU A 133 4.63 -0.46 -2.46
N PHE A 134 5.64 -0.16 -1.64
CA PHE A 134 5.65 1.06 -0.84
C PHE A 134 5.52 2.33 -1.71
N ASN A 135 6.08 2.31 -2.93
CA ASN A 135 5.98 3.44 -3.85
C ASN A 135 4.71 3.39 -4.73
N LEU A 136 3.86 2.37 -4.61
CA LEU A 136 2.67 2.21 -5.45
C LEU A 136 1.77 3.45 -5.38
N ALA A 137 1.51 3.94 -4.18
CA ALA A 137 0.59 5.04 -3.97
C ALA A 137 1.12 6.36 -4.57
N GLU A 138 2.42 6.63 -4.44
CA GLU A 138 3.09 7.77 -5.09
C GLU A 138 3.01 7.66 -6.61
N VAL A 139 3.27 6.47 -7.17
CA VAL A 139 3.16 6.21 -8.61
C VAL A 139 1.72 6.46 -9.09
N LEU A 140 0.72 5.92 -8.40
CA LEU A 140 -0.68 6.10 -8.79
C LEU A 140 -1.16 7.56 -8.69
N HIS A 141 -0.70 8.30 -7.69
CA HIS A 141 -0.97 9.73 -7.56
C HIS A 141 -0.34 10.52 -8.72
N ASN A 142 0.95 10.30 -8.98
CA ASN A 142 1.69 11.03 -10.02
C ASN A 142 1.26 10.64 -11.45
N LEU A 143 0.57 9.51 -11.62
CA LEU A 143 -0.12 9.12 -12.86
C LEU A 143 -1.53 9.69 -13.00
N ASN A 144 -1.98 10.56 -12.08
CA ASN A 144 -3.33 11.14 -12.03
C ASN A 144 -4.48 10.12 -11.89
N ILE A 145 -4.20 8.91 -11.41
CA ILE A 145 -5.23 7.88 -11.13
C ILE A 145 -5.94 8.19 -9.82
N ILE A 146 -5.17 8.52 -8.77
CA ILE A 146 -5.67 8.89 -7.45
C ILE A 146 -5.63 10.42 -7.32
N LYS A 147 -6.80 11.05 -7.18
CA LYS A 147 -6.92 12.51 -7.06
C LYS A 147 -7.25 13.00 -5.64
N SER A 148 -7.77 12.13 -4.79
CA SER A 148 -8.16 12.47 -3.42
C SER A 148 -7.03 12.18 -2.45
N ALA A 149 -6.75 13.11 -1.53
CA ALA A 149 -5.75 12.94 -0.48
C ALA A 149 -6.08 11.75 0.44
N SER A 150 -7.37 11.54 0.75
CA SER A 150 -7.81 10.38 1.54
C SER A 150 -7.54 9.07 0.79
N ALA A 151 -7.83 9.02 -0.51
CA ALA A 151 -7.57 7.82 -1.31
C ALA A 151 -6.06 7.53 -1.45
N LEU A 152 -5.22 8.57 -1.49
CA LEU A 152 -3.76 8.44 -1.48
C LEU A 152 -3.27 7.80 -0.18
N ARG A 153 -3.69 8.35 0.97
CA ARG A 153 -3.32 7.80 2.30
C ARG A 153 -3.80 6.36 2.45
N LEU A 154 -5.04 6.04 2.05
CA LEU A 154 -5.55 4.68 2.09
C LEU A 154 -4.71 3.71 1.25
N CYS A 155 -4.31 4.14 0.05
CA CYS A 155 -3.47 3.34 -0.83
C CYS A 155 -2.07 3.12 -0.24
N GLN A 156 -1.49 4.12 0.42
CA GLN A 156 -0.21 3.99 1.13
C GLN A 156 -0.30 2.99 2.29
N LEU A 157 -1.35 3.10 3.12
CA LEU A 157 -1.55 2.19 4.26
C LEU A 157 -1.80 0.76 3.80
N SER A 158 -2.64 0.57 2.78
CA SER A 158 -2.95 -0.76 2.26
C SER A 158 -1.74 -1.40 1.59
N SER A 159 -0.95 -0.65 0.82
CA SER A 159 0.28 -1.16 0.21
C SER A 159 1.35 -1.47 1.25
N PHE A 160 1.47 -0.67 2.30
CA PHE A 160 2.38 -0.90 3.42
C PHE A 160 2.05 -2.21 4.15
N PHE A 161 0.78 -2.37 4.55
CA PHE A 161 0.33 -3.57 5.24
C PHE A 161 0.48 -4.83 4.37
N LEU A 162 0.08 -4.75 3.10
CA LEU A 162 0.18 -5.86 2.16
C LEU A 162 1.64 -6.25 1.87
N ALA A 163 2.54 -5.29 1.76
CA ALA A 163 3.97 -5.57 1.57
C ALA A 163 4.60 -6.26 2.79
N ILE A 164 4.28 -5.83 4.02
CA ILE A 164 4.76 -6.51 5.24
C ILE A 164 4.24 -7.93 5.33
N TRP A 165 2.94 -8.14 5.08
CA TRP A 165 2.32 -9.46 5.14
C TRP A 165 2.96 -10.44 4.14
N LEU A 166 3.06 -10.02 2.87
CA LEU A 166 3.66 -10.85 1.81
C LEU A 166 5.17 -11.07 2.02
N ALA A 167 5.91 -10.06 2.49
CA ALA A 167 7.34 -10.19 2.77
C ALA A 167 7.60 -11.11 3.97
N GLY A 168 6.78 -11.02 5.03
CA GLY A 168 6.84 -11.88 6.20
C GLY A 168 6.62 -13.35 5.83
N ALA A 169 5.60 -13.61 5.01
CA ALA A 169 5.35 -14.95 4.48
C ALA A 169 6.52 -15.47 3.62
N GLY A 170 7.10 -14.62 2.76
CA GLY A 170 8.26 -14.98 1.94
C GLY A 170 9.52 -15.29 2.75
N MET A 171 9.75 -14.57 3.84
CA MET A 171 10.87 -14.83 4.74
C MET A 171 10.68 -16.14 5.53
N ILE A 172 9.49 -16.37 6.10
CA ILE A 172 9.19 -17.65 6.78
C ILE A 172 9.32 -18.82 5.80
N TYR A 173 8.76 -18.68 4.59
CA TYR A 173 8.88 -19.68 3.54
C TYR A 173 10.35 -19.98 3.22
N LEU A 174 11.21 -18.96 3.14
CA LEU A 174 12.63 -19.17 2.89
C LEU A 174 13.31 -19.88 4.06
N LEU A 175 13.10 -19.42 5.30
CA LEU A 175 13.78 -19.95 6.48
C LEU A 175 13.38 -21.39 6.79
N GLU A 176 12.08 -21.68 6.79
CA GLU A 176 11.55 -23.02 7.12
C GLU A 176 11.95 -24.06 6.07
N ASN A 177 11.83 -23.72 4.78
CA ASN A 177 12.22 -24.66 3.73
C ASN A 177 13.74 -24.86 3.63
N THR A 178 14.55 -23.86 4.01
CA THR A 178 16.03 -23.97 3.93
C THR A 178 16.57 -24.79 5.09
N GLY A 179 15.98 -24.65 6.29
CA GLY A 179 16.51 -25.22 7.52
C GLY A 179 17.66 -24.38 8.09
N ASP A 180 18.08 -24.72 9.31
CA ASP A 180 19.14 -23.99 10.00
C ASP A 180 20.52 -24.55 9.64
N PRO A 181 21.52 -23.68 9.38
CA PRO A 181 22.90 -24.13 9.15
C PRO A 181 23.56 -24.71 10.41
N PHE A 182 23.08 -24.32 11.59
CA PHE A 182 23.62 -24.73 12.90
C PHE A 182 22.95 -25.99 13.46
N ALA A 183 21.93 -26.53 12.79
CA ALA A 183 21.32 -27.80 13.17
C ALA A 183 22.31 -28.96 12.98
N SER A 184 22.10 -30.05 13.71
CA SER A 184 22.85 -31.30 13.53
C SER A 184 21.90 -32.40 13.05
N PRO A 185 21.97 -32.84 11.78
CA PRO A 185 22.88 -32.40 10.71
C PRO A 185 22.53 -30.99 10.17
N PRO A 186 23.49 -30.28 9.54
CA PRO A 186 23.25 -28.95 8.96
C PRO A 186 22.09 -28.99 7.96
N TYR A 187 21.15 -28.06 8.09
CA TYR A 187 19.91 -27.99 7.31
C TYR A 187 18.97 -29.20 7.47
N GLY A 188 19.19 -30.06 8.46
CA GLY A 188 18.40 -31.27 8.70
C GLY A 188 17.00 -31.02 9.27
N ASN A 189 16.76 -29.84 9.83
CA ASN A 189 15.48 -29.45 10.44
C ASN A 189 14.57 -28.64 9.51
N ALA A 190 14.79 -28.70 8.20
CA ALA A 190 13.94 -28.04 7.22
C ALA A 190 12.49 -28.55 7.31
N HIS A 191 11.55 -27.63 7.46
CA HIS A 191 10.13 -27.91 7.50
C HIS A 191 9.47 -27.40 6.21
N ARG A 192 8.90 -28.33 5.45
CA ARG A 192 8.42 -28.05 4.11
C ARG A 192 7.04 -27.41 4.16
N LEU A 193 7.02 -26.09 4.03
CA LEU A 193 5.79 -25.30 3.97
C LEU A 193 5.61 -24.71 2.59
N THR A 194 4.38 -24.74 2.09
CA THR A 194 3.99 -24.00 0.90
C THR A 194 3.95 -22.49 1.20
N TYR A 195 4.11 -21.67 0.17
CA TYR A 195 4.01 -20.22 0.34
C TYR A 195 2.63 -19.77 0.84
N LEU A 196 1.57 -20.50 0.46
CA LEU A 196 0.20 -20.22 0.91
C LEU A 196 0.00 -20.53 2.41
N GLU A 197 0.59 -21.61 2.91
CA GLU A 197 0.63 -21.90 4.36
C GLU A 197 1.39 -20.82 5.12
N CYS A 198 2.50 -20.33 4.56
CA CYS A 198 3.25 -19.21 5.15
C CYS A 198 2.44 -17.89 5.14
N LEU A 199 1.63 -17.64 4.11
CA LEU A 199 0.71 -16.50 4.06
C LEU A 199 -0.37 -16.59 5.12
N TYR A 200 -0.95 -17.79 5.27
CA TYR A 200 -1.94 -18.07 6.30
C TYR A 200 -1.33 -17.89 7.71
N PHE A 201 -0.15 -18.47 7.96
CA PHE A 201 0.57 -18.27 9.22
C PHE A 201 0.84 -16.78 9.50
N ALA A 202 1.31 -16.03 8.49
CA ALA A 202 1.62 -14.62 8.64
C ALA A 202 0.37 -13.79 8.98
N ILE A 203 -0.77 -14.02 8.32
CA ILE A 203 -2.01 -13.26 8.63
C ILE A 203 -2.59 -13.63 10.00
N VAL A 204 -2.57 -14.92 10.38
CA VAL A 204 -3.01 -15.41 11.70
C VAL A 204 -2.13 -14.83 12.82
N THR A 205 -0.84 -14.70 12.57
CA THR A 205 0.12 -14.11 13.51
C THR A 205 -0.05 -12.59 13.59
N MET A 206 -0.16 -11.89 12.45
CA MET A 206 -0.37 -10.43 12.42
C MET A 206 -1.70 -10.01 13.05
N SER A 207 -2.74 -10.84 12.92
CA SER A 207 -4.05 -10.63 13.57
C SER A 207 -4.06 -11.02 15.04
N THR A 208 -2.94 -11.48 15.61
CA THR A 208 -2.80 -11.91 17.01
C THR A 208 -3.70 -13.09 17.41
N VAL A 209 -4.22 -13.84 16.44
CA VAL A 209 -5.09 -15.00 16.70
C VAL A 209 -4.27 -16.19 17.16
N GLY A 210 -3.23 -16.56 16.41
CA GLY A 210 -2.27 -17.59 16.80
C GLY A 210 -2.88 -18.97 17.07
N TYR A 211 -3.56 -19.59 16.09
CA TYR A 211 -4.16 -20.93 16.24
C TYR A 211 -3.16 -22.02 16.65
N GLY A 212 -1.88 -21.89 16.25
CA GLY A 212 -0.84 -22.86 16.56
C GLY A 212 -0.87 -24.12 15.70
N ASP A 213 -1.69 -24.15 14.65
CA ASP A 213 -1.78 -25.21 13.65
C ASP A 213 -0.54 -25.27 12.75
N ILE A 214 -0.04 -24.11 12.33
CA ILE A 214 1.23 -23.95 11.63
C ILE A 214 2.18 -23.14 12.51
N THR A 215 3.36 -23.67 12.78
CA THR A 215 4.36 -23.01 13.62
C THR A 215 5.77 -23.20 13.05
N PRO A 216 6.65 -22.18 13.13
CA PRO A 216 8.02 -22.29 12.68
C PRO A 216 8.78 -23.31 13.54
N GLN A 217 9.38 -24.30 12.88
CA GLN A 217 10.19 -25.34 13.54
C GLN A 217 11.66 -24.96 13.58
N THR A 218 12.11 -24.15 12.63
CA THR A 218 13.51 -23.70 12.56
C THR A 218 13.80 -22.65 13.64
N THR A 219 15.03 -22.66 14.15
CA THR A 219 15.53 -21.69 15.13
C THR A 219 15.52 -20.28 14.53
N LEU A 220 16.00 -20.14 13.28
CA LEU A 220 15.97 -18.88 12.57
C LEU A 220 14.52 -18.43 12.28
N GLY A 221 13.62 -19.35 11.93
CA GLY A 221 12.21 -19.06 11.73
C GLY A 221 11.52 -18.55 13.01
N ARG A 222 11.80 -19.17 14.16
CA ARG A 222 11.30 -18.72 15.47
C ARG A 222 11.83 -17.34 15.88
N PHE A 223 13.13 -17.11 15.67
CA PHE A 223 13.74 -15.80 15.91
C PHE A 223 13.12 -14.73 15.01
N PHE A 224 13.00 -15.00 13.71
CA PHE A 224 12.36 -14.08 12.77
C PHE A 224 10.91 -13.81 13.14
N THR A 225 10.14 -14.84 13.51
CA THR A 225 8.74 -14.71 13.93
C THR A 225 8.61 -13.78 15.14
N SER A 226 9.53 -13.89 16.10
CA SER A 226 9.55 -13.02 17.28
C SER A 226 9.73 -11.55 16.90
N VAL A 227 10.69 -11.26 16.00
CA VAL A 227 10.89 -9.90 15.47
C VAL A 227 9.71 -9.44 14.60
N PHE A 228 9.16 -10.33 13.78
CA PHE A 228 8.03 -10.07 12.90
C PHE A 228 6.78 -9.67 13.68
N ILE A 229 6.50 -10.30 14.83
CA ILE A 229 5.40 -9.91 15.72
C ILE A 229 5.59 -8.47 16.21
N LEU A 230 6.79 -8.09 16.64
CA LEU A 230 7.08 -6.71 17.06
C LEU A 230 6.86 -5.71 15.92
N CYS A 231 7.33 -6.04 14.71
CA CYS A 231 7.11 -5.21 13.52
C CYS A 231 5.62 -5.11 13.15
N ALA A 232 4.86 -6.20 13.25
CA ALA A 232 3.43 -6.23 12.96
C ALA A 232 2.63 -5.37 13.94
N LEU A 233 2.96 -5.44 15.23
CA LEU A 233 2.35 -4.58 16.26
C LEU A 233 2.67 -3.10 16.03
N ALA A 234 3.92 -2.77 15.71
CA ALA A 234 4.32 -1.39 15.37
C ALA A 234 3.60 -0.88 14.11
N ALA A 235 3.48 -1.72 13.07
CA ALA A 235 2.75 -1.40 11.87
C ALA A 235 1.25 -1.15 12.16
N PHE A 236 0.65 -1.96 13.03
CA PHE A 236 -0.75 -1.80 13.42
C PHE A 236 -0.96 -0.48 14.20
N ALA A 237 -0.05 -0.18 15.14
CA ALA A 237 -0.06 1.07 15.89
C ALA A 237 0.09 2.31 14.99
N TYR A 238 0.88 2.21 13.91
CA TYR A 238 1.02 3.27 12.91
C TYR A 238 -0.25 3.43 12.05
N CYS A 239 -0.91 2.34 11.67
CA CYS A 239 -2.06 2.38 10.78
C CYS A 239 -3.36 2.90 11.44
N ILE A 240 -3.58 2.64 12.73
CA ILE A 240 -4.85 3.00 13.41
C ILE A 240 -5.15 4.52 13.34
N PRO A 241 -4.24 5.42 13.76
CA PRO A 241 -4.54 6.86 13.79
C PRO A 241 -4.91 7.42 12.41
N GLU A 242 -4.20 6.98 11.37
CA GLU A 242 -4.45 7.40 9.99
C GLU A 242 -5.83 6.96 9.50
N ILE A 243 -6.22 5.71 9.79
CA ILE A 243 -7.56 5.19 9.46
C ILE A 243 -8.63 5.98 10.22
N VAL A 244 -8.42 6.28 11.50
CA VAL A 244 -9.36 7.06 12.31
C VAL A 244 -9.53 8.48 11.75
N GLU A 245 -8.45 9.17 11.41
CA GLU A 245 -8.50 10.50 10.81
C GLU A 245 -9.28 10.48 9.49
N MET A 246 -9.05 9.45 8.67
CA MET A 246 -9.80 9.24 7.43
C MET A 246 -11.31 9.10 7.66
N PHE A 247 -11.73 8.30 8.65
CA PHE A 247 -13.15 8.14 8.99
C PHE A 247 -13.76 9.41 9.59
N LEU A 248 -13.02 10.16 10.41
CA LEU A 248 -13.49 11.41 11.01
C LEU A 248 -13.66 12.53 9.97
N ASN A 249 -12.86 12.50 8.91
CA ASN A 249 -12.92 13.45 7.81
C ASN A 249 -14.07 13.17 6.81
N THR A 250 -14.69 11.98 6.83
CA THR A 250 -15.98 11.78 6.17
C THR A 250 -17.08 12.47 6.98
N SER A 251 -17.40 13.72 6.63
CA SER A 251 -18.59 14.36 7.18
C SER A 251 -19.85 13.68 6.63
N LYS A 252 -20.66 13.11 7.53
CA LYS A 252 -22.00 12.58 7.23
C LYS A 252 -22.97 13.65 6.68
N TYR A 253 -22.66 14.92 6.92
CA TYR A 253 -23.49 16.06 6.56
C TYR A 253 -23.04 16.72 5.25
N ASN A 254 -22.01 16.16 4.59
CA ASN A 254 -21.58 16.59 3.27
C ASN A 254 -22.46 15.92 2.21
N GLY A 255 -23.19 16.70 1.42
CA GLY A 255 -24.10 16.15 0.40
C GLY A 255 -25.03 17.20 -0.21
N LYS A 256 -25.84 16.77 -1.17
CA LYS A 256 -26.91 17.58 -1.77
C LYS A 256 -28.26 17.13 -1.24
N TYR A 257 -29.15 18.08 -0.94
CA TYR A 257 -30.55 17.75 -0.69
C TYR A 257 -31.23 17.40 -2.01
N LEU A 258 -31.83 16.22 -2.09
CA LEU A 258 -32.62 15.78 -3.23
C LEU A 258 -34.08 16.08 -2.96
N SER A 259 -34.63 17.06 -3.68
CA SER A 259 -36.05 17.41 -3.57
C SER A 259 -36.92 16.24 -4.04
N ARG A 260 -37.91 15.86 -3.22
CA ARG A 260 -38.85 14.79 -3.56
C ARG A 260 -40.08 15.38 -4.28
N PRO A 261 -40.55 14.77 -5.38
CA PRO A 261 -41.76 15.24 -6.05
C PRO A 261 -42.94 15.27 -5.07
N GLY A 262 -43.67 16.39 -5.03
CA GLY A 262 -44.84 16.56 -4.16
C GLY A 262 -44.54 16.96 -2.71
N LYS A 263 -43.27 17.08 -2.29
CA LYS A 263 -42.90 17.63 -0.98
C LYS A 263 -42.25 19.00 -1.11
N ARG A 264 -42.75 19.96 -0.32
CA ARG A 264 -42.12 21.28 -0.21
C ARG A 264 -40.99 21.18 0.82
N HIS A 265 -39.97 22.02 0.67
CA HIS A 265 -38.90 22.12 1.64
C HIS A 265 -38.62 23.57 2.01
N VAL A 266 -38.18 23.80 3.25
CA VAL A 266 -37.75 25.10 3.76
C VAL A 266 -36.30 24.98 4.18
N VAL A 267 -35.47 25.90 3.71
CA VAL A 267 -34.05 25.99 4.07
C VAL A 267 -33.90 26.98 5.22
N VAL A 268 -33.28 26.53 6.31
CA VAL A 268 -33.01 27.36 7.50
C VAL A 268 -31.50 27.55 7.64
N CYS A 269 -31.07 28.81 7.60
CA CYS A 269 -29.68 29.24 7.72
C CYS A 269 -29.54 30.25 8.89
N GLY A 270 -28.31 30.49 9.34
CA GLY A 270 -28.00 31.48 10.39
C GLY A 270 -27.42 30.81 11.63
N ASP A 271 -27.81 31.27 12.81
CA ASP A 271 -27.34 30.72 14.08
C ASP A 271 -28.10 29.44 14.46
N VAL A 272 -27.62 28.32 13.91
CA VAL A 272 -28.21 26.98 14.12
C VAL A 272 -27.62 26.35 15.38
N THR A 273 -28.10 26.78 16.54
CA THR A 273 -27.79 26.18 17.85
C THR A 273 -28.83 25.12 18.22
N THR A 274 -28.53 24.29 19.23
CA THR A 274 -29.47 23.25 19.68
C THR A 274 -30.79 23.86 20.18
N GLU A 275 -30.71 25.01 20.85
CA GLU A 275 -31.88 25.68 21.44
C GLU A 275 -32.72 26.36 20.38
N SER A 276 -32.10 27.09 19.44
CA SER A 276 -32.82 27.75 18.35
C SER A 276 -33.53 26.74 17.46
N VAL A 277 -32.86 25.64 17.13
CA VAL A 277 -33.46 24.54 16.34
C VAL A 277 -34.59 23.88 17.11
N LYS A 278 -34.45 23.65 18.41
CA LYS A 278 -35.52 23.03 19.21
C LYS A 278 -36.77 23.90 19.23
N HIS A 279 -36.64 25.18 19.57
CA HIS A 279 -37.77 26.12 19.58
C HIS A 279 -38.42 26.23 18.20
N PHE A 280 -37.62 26.31 17.14
CA PHE A 280 -38.14 26.33 15.77
C PHE A 280 -38.91 25.05 15.43
N LEU A 281 -38.38 23.87 15.76
CA LEU A 281 -39.03 22.59 15.43
C LEU A 281 -40.30 22.36 16.28
N ASP A 282 -40.27 22.73 17.56
CA ASP A 282 -41.43 22.59 18.46
C ASP A 282 -42.61 23.45 17.97
N ASP A 283 -42.35 24.66 17.47
CA ASP A 283 -43.39 25.51 16.89
C ASP A 283 -43.76 25.09 15.46
N PHE A 284 -42.77 24.93 14.56
CA PHE A 284 -42.99 24.68 13.13
C PHE A 284 -43.56 23.28 12.84
N LEU A 285 -43.23 22.27 13.64
CA LEU A 285 -43.72 20.89 13.49
C LEU A 285 -44.85 20.53 14.46
N HIS A 286 -45.45 21.51 15.15
CA HIS A 286 -46.53 21.29 16.11
C HIS A 286 -47.72 20.51 15.48
N PRO A 287 -48.33 19.55 16.19
CA PRO A 287 -49.43 18.72 15.66
C PRO A 287 -50.65 19.53 15.20
N ASP A 288 -50.90 20.71 15.80
CA ASP A 288 -52.03 21.58 15.44
C ASP A 288 -51.86 22.27 14.08
N ARG A 289 -50.68 22.18 13.45
CA ARG A 289 -50.43 22.77 12.14
C ARG A 289 -50.97 21.89 11.01
N ARG A 290 -51.86 22.46 10.20
CA ARG A 290 -52.53 21.80 9.05
C ARG A 290 -51.59 21.35 7.91
N ARG A 291 -50.35 21.83 7.84
CA ARG A 291 -49.38 21.49 6.77
C ARG A 291 -48.27 20.60 7.32
N THR A 292 -48.38 19.30 7.07
CA THR A 292 -47.39 18.28 7.50
C THR A 292 -46.45 17.84 6.38
N ASP A 293 -46.67 18.32 5.15
CA ASP A 293 -46.01 17.96 3.89
C ASP A 293 -44.72 18.76 3.58
N VAL A 294 -44.17 19.44 4.59
CA VAL A 294 -42.97 20.28 4.45
C VAL A 294 -41.77 19.64 5.17
N GLU A 295 -40.65 19.54 4.47
CA GLU A 295 -39.34 19.13 5.01
C GLU A 295 -38.50 20.37 5.39
N VAL A 296 -37.74 20.27 6.47
CA VAL A 296 -36.86 21.34 6.95
C VAL A 296 -35.42 20.93 6.69
N VAL A 297 -34.65 21.78 6.01
CA VAL A 297 -33.24 21.58 5.71
C VAL A 297 -32.42 22.65 6.42
N PHE A 298 -31.70 22.27 7.47
CA PHE A 298 -30.75 23.17 8.14
C PHE A 298 -29.43 23.21 7.37
N MET A 299 -28.91 24.41 7.14
CA MET A 299 -27.59 24.64 6.56
C MET A 299 -26.73 25.44 7.55
N ASN A 300 -25.56 24.89 7.89
CA ASN A 300 -24.62 25.55 8.80
C ASN A 300 -23.17 25.17 8.45
N ARG A 301 -22.21 25.98 8.87
CA ARG A 301 -20.77 25.78 8.61
C ARG A 301 -20.14 24.72 9.52
N SER A 302 -20.67 24.53 10.72
CA SER A 302 -20.14 23.58 11.70
C SER A 302 -20.89 22.25 11.68
N LYS A 303 -20.23 21.17 12.10
CA LYS A 303 -20.87 19.88 12.36
C LYS A 303 -21.81 20.02 13.56
N PRO A 304 -22.98 19.34 13.57
CA PRO A 304 -23.91 19.45 14.68
C PRO A 304 -23.34 18.75 15.92
N ASP A 305 -23.46 19.40 17.07
CA ASP A 305 -23.11 18.84 18.37
C ASP A 305 -23.95 17.61 18.71
N LEU A 306 -23.52 16.82 19.70
CA LEU A 306 -24.22 15.60 20.12
C LEU A 306 -25.70 15.83 20.47
N ARG A 307 -26.01 16.98 21.12
CA ARG A 307 -27.39 17.35 21.47
C ARG A 307 -28.23 17.65 20.22
N LEU A 308 -27.70 18.45 19.30
CA LEU A 308 -28.35 18.75 18.03
C LEU A 308 -28.53 17.48 17.18
N LYS A 309 -27.53 16.59 17.13
CA LYS A 309 -27.64 15.28 16.48
C LYS A 309 -28.78 14.43 17.05
N SER A 310 -28.95 14.42 18.36
CA SER A 310 -30.06 13.72 19.02
C SER A 310 -31.42 14.30 18.60
N LEU A 311 -31.54 15.63 18.58
CA LEU A 311 -32.74 16.33 18.14
C LEU A 311 -33.07 16.05 16.66
N LEU A 312 -32.08 16.13 15.78
CA LEU A 312 -32.24 15.82 14.35
C LEU A 312 -32.67 14.36 14.11
N ARG A 313 -32.19 13.41 14.93
CA ARG A 313 -32.60 12.00 14.85
C ARG A 313 -34.06 11.80 15.26
N ARG A 314 -34.58 12.54 16.24
CA ARG A 314 -36.00 12.47 16.63
C ARG A 314 -36.94 12.84 15.48
N HIS A 315 -36.53 13.77 14.62
CA HIS A 315 -37.30 14.22 13.46
C HIS A 315 -36.71 13.77 12.11
N PHE A 316 -36.09 12.58 12.05
CA PHE A 316 -35.32 12.11 10.89
C PHE A 316 -36.08 12.08 9.55
N SER A 317 -37.40 11.88 9.58
CA SER A 317 -38.27 11.83 8.41
C SER A 317 -38.55 13.20 7.80
N ARG A 318 -38.48 14.27 8.58
CA ARG A 318 -38.87 15.64 8.18
C ARG A 318 -37.71 16.63 8.20
N VAL A 319 -36.64 16.33 8.94
CA VAL A 319 -35.51 17.25 9.13
C VAL A 319 -34.23 16.68 8.53
N LYS A 320 -33.54 17.48 7.73
CA LYS A 320 -32.22 17.21 7.17
C LYS A 320 -31.24 18.31 7.59
N TYR A 321 -29.97 17.96 7.66
CA TYR A 321 -28.89 18.88 8.00
C TYR A 321 -27.78 18.75 6.97
N LEU A 322 -27.30 19.88 6.46
CA LEU A 322 -26.21 19.96 5.52
C LEU A 322 -25.12 20.87 6.07
N GLU A 323 -23.89 20.37 6.05
CA GLU A 323 -22.70 21.16 6.34
C GLU A 323 -22.30 21.90 5.06
N VAL A 324 -22.41 23.23 5.08
CA VAL A 324 -22.18 24.07 3.89
C VAL A 324 -21.30 25.24 4.27
N CYS A 325 -20.26 25.49 3.46
CA CYS A 325 -19.52 26.74 3.51
C CYS A 325 -20.33 27.81 2.77
N VAL A 326 -21.31 28.41 3.43
CA VAL A 326 -22.06 29.52 2.85
C VAL A 326 -21.14 30.73 2.82
N ILE A 327 -20.58 31.05 1.65
CA ILE A 327 -20.06 32.38 1.34
C ILE A 327 -21.28 33.18 0.92
N LEU A 328 -21.88 33.90 1.88
CA LEU A 328 -22.88 34.93 1.60
C LEU A 328 -22.14 36.24 1.35
#